data_AF-A0A1J5EJH4-F1
#
_entry.id   AF-A0A1J5EJH4-F1
#
_cell.length_a   1.000
_cell.length_b   1.000
_cell.length_c   1.000
_cell.angle_alpha   90.00
_cell.angle_beta   90.00
_cell.angle_gamma   90.00
#
_symmetry.space_group_name_H-M   'P 1'
#
loop_
_entity.id
_entity.type
_entity.pdbx_description
1 polymer ?
#
loop_
_entity_poly.entity_id
_entity_poly.type
_entity_poly.pdbx_seq_one_letter_code
_entity_poly.pdbx_strand_id
1 'polypeptide(L)'
;MGEDKVDLNLFVPIEIVNLPRDLVISNQFKKELEVTISGPRGLVRGLGKQTISRPVDLSKAKPGKVVIRNEANAIPLSRGITVQRIQPANITLQLERLVTKELPIKTKTKGKLPAGLELVSMTLEPTTINASGPENILSATESISTQPIDLGEIKNSTEVPATLDLPPELTDLIGEMDVLVHVTVREKKVEMALPQVLVEVDHDGERSVYRLKPATVQVRAEVPYFLLQKTTGPVFLVDARINARGLPPGRHDLPVTVTATEGVRITDVSPKTIHMTIGAANPVKKRRPGAPAHEKSTPAP
;
A
#
# COMPACT_ATOMS: atom_id res chain seq x y z
N MET A 1 77.83 -4.47 8.81
CA MET A 1 76.66 -4.50 7.92
C MET A 1 75.43 -4.41 8.78
N GLY A 2 74.74 -3.26 8.78
CA GLY A 2 73.51 -3.10 9.54
C GLY A 2 72.40 -3.91 8.88
N GLU A 3 71.65 -4.69 9.65
CA GLU A 3 70.44 -5.33 9.14
C GLU A 3 69.47 -4.24 8.63
N ASP A 4 69.10 -4.29 7.35
CA ASP A 4 68.07 -3.43 6.77
C ASP A 4 66.72 -3.74 7.44
N LYS A 5 66.42 -2.99 8.51
CA LYS A 5 65.10 -2.98 9.14
C LYS A 5 64.17 -2.12 8.31
N VAL A 6 62.98 -2.65 8.05
CA VAL A 6 61.93 -1.97 7.31
C VAL A 6 60.69 -1.89 8.18
N ASP A 7 60.03 -0.75 8.15
CA ASP A 7 58.76 -0.54 8.82
C ASP A 7 57.59 -0.82 7.87
N LEU A 8 56.53 -1.44 8.39
CA LEU A 8 55.31 -1.75 7.65
C LEU A 8 54.10 -1.48 8.53
N ASN A 9 53.09 -0.83 7.94
CA ASN A 9 51.78 -0.70 8.56
C ASN A 9 50.87 -1.83 8.11
N LEU A 10 50.23 -2.47 9.08
CA LEU A 10 49.30 -3.57 8.88
C LEU A 10 47.96 -3.25 9.55
N PHE A 11 46.87 -3.66 8.91
CA PHE A 11 45.55 -3.70 9.51
C PHE A 11 45.30 -5.11 10.03
N VAL A 12 45.24 -5.23 11.36
CA VAL A 12 45.09 -6.51 12.05
C VAL A 12 43.65 -6.62 12.56
N PRO A 13 42.80 -7.49 12.01
CA PRO A 13 41.45 -7.71 12.51
C PRO A 13 41.46 -8.28 13.93
N ILE A 14 40.44 -7.92 14.69
CA ILE A 14 40.19 -8.43 16.04
C ILE A 14 39.19 -9.56 15.94
N GLU A 15 39.60 -10.71 16.45
CA GLU A 15 38.77 -11.91 16.50
C GLU A 15 38.29 -12.14 17.91
N ILE A 16 36.98 -12.07 18.11
CA ILE A 16 36.36 -12.43 19.39
C ILE A 16 36.31 -13.95 19.48
N VAL A 17 36.91 -14.52 20.52
CA VAL A 17 36.91 -15.97 20.77
C VAL A 17 36.26 -16.30 22.10
N ASN A 18 35.59 -17.45 22.16
CA ASN A 18 34.94 -17.99 23.36
C ASN A 18 33.93 -17.04 24.04
N LEU A 19 33.20 -16.21 23.28
CA LEU A 19 32.08 -15.44 23.84
C LEU A 19 31.00 -16.40 24.37
N PRO A 20 30.58 -16.30 25.65
CA PRO A 20 29.48 -17.11 26.19
C PRO A 20 28.19 -16.92 25.38
N ARG A 21 27.41 -17.99 25.19
CA ARG A 21 26.21 -17.99 24.32
C ARG A 21 25.07 -17.12 24.86
N ASP A 22 25.10 -16.80 26.15
CA ASP A 22 24.16 -15.93 26.84
C ASP A 22 24.58 -14.45 26.81
N LEU A 23 25.67 -14.11 26.12
CA LEU A 23 26.19 -12.74 26.02
C LEU A 23 26.29 -12.27 24.57
N VAL A 24 26.13 -10.95 24.40
CA VAL A 24 26.32 -10.25 23.13
C VAL A 24 27.06 -8.94 23.36
N ILE A 25 27.82 -8.48 22.37
CA ILE A 25 28.46 -7.16 22.38
C ILE A 25 27.44 -6.12 21.89
N SER A 26 27.03 -5.20 22.75
CA SER A 26 25.95 -4.24 22.46
C SER A 26 26.45 -2.88 21.94
N ASN A 27 27.76 -2.63 21.89
CA ASN A 27 28.32 -1.38 21.40
C ASN A 27 29.11 -1.54 20.09
N GLN A 28 29.20 -0.45 19.32
CA GLN A 28 30.13 -0.38 18.22
C GLN A 28 31.58 -0.20 18.72
N PHE A 29 32.50 -0.93 18.10
CA PHE A 29 33.93 -0.84 18.37
C PHE A 29 34.74 -1.04 17.09
N LYS A 30 36.00 -0.58 17.07
CA LYS A 30 36.90 -0.81 15.94
C LYS A 30 37.24 -2.29 15.85
N LYS A 31 36.82 -2.94 14.76
CA LYS A 31 37.07 -4.36 14.48
C LYS A 31 38.49 -4.63 13.95
N GLU A 32 39.27 -3.58 13.70
CA GLU A 32 40.65 -3.65 13.20
C GLU A 32 41.58 -2.75 14.00
N LEU A 33 42.84 -3.17 14.10
CA LEU A 33 43.95 -2.41 14.67
C LEU A 33 44.89 -1.98 13.57
N GLU A 34 45.34 -0.74 13.63
CA GLU A 34 46.49 -0.28 12.85
C GLU A 34 47.76 -0.58 13.64
N VAL A 35 48.61 -1.43 13.09
CA VAL A 35 49.82 -1.93 13.74
C VAL A 35 51.02 -1.59 12.88
N THR A 36 51.92 -0.76 13.42
CA THR A 36 53.22 -0.49 12.80
C THR A 36 54.24 -1.48 13.35
N ILE A 37 54.86 -2.25 12.46
CA ILE A 37 55.89 -3.23 12.80
C ILE A 37 57.23 -2.87 12.16
N SER A 38 58.31 -3.33 12.75
CA SER A 38 59.69 -3.15 12.28
C SER A 38 60.46 -4.46 12.37
N GLY A 39 61.23 -4.80 11.34
CA GLY A 39 62.04 -6.02 11.33
C GLY A 39 62.81 -6.22 10.03
N PRO A 40 63.54 -7.34 9.90
CA PRO A 40 64.30 -7.66 8.69
C PRO A 40 63.39 -7.66 7.45
N ARG A 41 63.84 -6.99 6.37
CA ARG A 41 63.06 -6.78 5.13
C ARG A 41 62.39 -8.05 4.58
N GLY A 42 63.06 -9.20 4.66
CA GLY A 42 62.50 -10.48 4.22
C GLY A 42 61.32 -10.97 5.07
N LEU A 43 61.40 -10.83 6.40
CA LEU A 43 60.35 -11.25 7.34
C LEU A 43 59.12 -10.33 7.25
N VAL A 44 59.35 -9.02 7.20
CA VAL A 44 58.28 -8.02 7.10
C VAL A 44 57.48 -8.20 5.81
N ARG A 45 58.14 -8.45 4.68
CA ARG A 45 57.47 -8.73 3.39
C ARG A 45 56.68 -10.05 3.41
N GLY A 46 57.11 -11.02 4.22
CA GLY A 46 56.39 -12.28 4.44
C GLY A 46 55.09 -12.08 5.23
N LEU A 47 55.12 -11.25 6.27
CA LEU A 47 53.94 -10.94 7.10
C LEU A 47 52.81 -10.27 6.32
N GLY A 48 53.13 -9.41 5.34
CA GLY A 48 52.12 -8.81 4.47
C GLY A 48 51.33 -9.82 3.62
N LYS A 49 51.77 -11.08 3.54
CA LYS A 49 51.06 -12.18 2.87
C LYS A 49 50.34 -13.13 3.85
N GLN A 50 50.48 -12.92 5.15
CA GLN A 50 49.86 -13.74 6.18
C GLN A 50 48.58 -13.09 6.69
N THR A 51 47.58 -13.91 7.00
CA THR A 51 46.38 -13.48 7.74
C THR A 51 46.72 -13.45 9.22
N ILE A 52 47.04 -12.27 9.74
CA ILE A 52 47.34 -12.05 11.15
C ILE A 52 46.10 -11.47 11.80
N SER A 53 45.60 -12.09 12.86
CA SER A 53 44.49 -11.59 13.66
C SER A 53 44.91 -11.41 15.12
N ARG A 54 44.16 -10.61 15.85
CA ARG A 54 44.30 -10.49 17.31
C ARG A 54 43.12 -11.19 18.00
N PRO A 55 43.34 -12.35 18.63
CA PRO A 55 42.30 -13.00 19.40
C PRO A 55 42.03 -12.26 20.70
N VAL A 56 40.74 -12.14 21.05
CA VAL A 56 40.25 -11.60 22.31
C VAL A 56 39.39 -12.68 22.96
N ASP A 57 39.90 -13.31 24.01
CA ASP A 57 39.20 -14.38 24.74
C ASP A 57 38.23 -13.80 25.77
N LEU A 58 36.94 -14.10 25.59
CA LEU A 58 35.85 -13.67 26.46
C LEU A 58 35.25 -14.82 27.28
N SER A 59 35.90 -15.98 27.38
CA SER A 59 35.41 -17.18 28.10
C SER A 59 35.02 -16.94 29.56
N LYS A 60 35.64 -15.97 30.24
CA LYS A 60 35.37 -15.61 31.64
C LYS A 60 34.59 -14.30 31.77
N ALA A 61 34.10 -13.76 30.66
CA ALA A 61 33.42 -12.49 30.65
C ALA A 61 32.05 -12.57 31.35
N LYS A 62 31.63 -11.44 31.91
CA LYS A 62 30.33 -11.25 32.56
C LYS A 62 29.67 -10.02 31.95
N PRO A 63 28.33 -9.86 32.10
CA PRO A 63 27.66 -8.63 31.71
C PRO A 63 28.36 -7.39 32.29
N GLY A 64 28.54 -6.36 31.46
CA GLY A 64 29.17 -5.10 31.83
C GLY A 64 30.25 -4.64 30.85
N LYS A 65 30.95 -3.58 31.25
CA LYS A 65 31.99 -2.94 30.46
C LYS A 65 33.31 -3.69 30.59
N VAL A 66 33.86 -4.14 29.47
CA VAL A 66 35.18 -4.80 29.39
C VAL A 66 36.13 -3.91 28.60
N VAL A 67 37.25 -3.53 29.20
CA VAL A 67 38.30 -2.75 28.53
C VAL A 67 39.44 -3.68 28.18
N ILE A 68 39.67 -3.84 26.88
CA ILE A 68 40.72 -4.67 26.32
C ILE A 68 41.91 -3.78 25.98
N ARG A 69 43.08 -4.12 26.53
CA ARG A 69 44.35 -3.44 26.24
C ARG A 69 45.04 -4.14 25.08
N ASN A 70 45.50 -3.37 24.10
CA ASN A 70 46.11 -3.87 22.88
C ASN A 70 47.63 -3.77 23.01
N GLU A 71 48.24 -4.87 23.44
CA GLU A 71 49.69 -4.98 23.67
C GLU A 71 50.37 -5.77 22.54
N ALA A 72 51.68 -5.57 22.37
CA ALA A 72 52.46 -6.20 21.29
C ALA A 72 52.47 -7.74 21.36
N ASN A 73 52.45 -8.30 22.57
CA ASN A 73 52.40 -9.73 22.83
C ASN A 73 51.03 -10.38 22.52
N ALA A 74 49.97 -9.57 22.40
CA ALA A 74 48.62 -10.05 22.11
C ALA A 74 48.42 -10.37 20.63
N ILE A 75 49.36 -10.00 19.76
CA ILE A 75 49.33 -10.29 18.33
C ILE A 75 50.34 -11.42 18.06
N PRO A 76 49.92 -12.54 17.46
CA PRO A 76 50.78 -13.69 17.18
C PRO A 76 51.75 -13.38 16.02
N LEU A 77 52.82 -12.64 16.32
CA LEU A 77 53.84 -12.26 15.34
C LEU A 77 55.03 -13.23 15.35
N SER A 78 55.67 -13.37 14.19
CA SER A 78 56.90 -14.16 14.05
C SER A 78 58.06 -13.55 14.84
N ARG A 79 58.98 -14.39 15.33
CA ARG A 79 60.19 -13.93 16.03
C ARG A 79 61.03 -13.01 15.13
N GLY A 80 61.63 -11.96 15.70
CA GLY A 80 62.44 -10.99 14.97
C GLY A 80 61.67 -9.79 14.41
N ILE A 81 60.35 -9.73 14.59
CA ILE A 81 59.53 -8.53 14.34
C ILE A 81 59.23 -7.81 15.66
N THR A 82 59.37 -6.49 15.65
CA THR A 82 59.07 -5.61 16.78
C THR A 82 57.86 -4.75 16.44
N VAL A 83 56.88 -4.68 17.34
CA VAL A 83 55.75 -3.76 17.19
C VAL A 83 56.17 -2.38 17.67
N GLN A 84 56.10 -1.40 16.79
CA GLN A 84 56.41 0.00 17.10
C GLN A 84 55.18 0.76 17.62
N ARG A 85 54.01 0.47 17.04
CA ARG A 85 52.78 1.19 17.36
C ARG A 85 51.55 0.30 17.17
N ILE A 86 50.56 0.47 18.04
CA ILE A 86 49.23 -0.16 17.93
C ILE A 86 48.17 0.93 18.16
N GLN A 87 47.21 1.04 17.24
CA GLN A 87 46.09 1.97 17.38
C GLN A 87 44.74 1.30 17.06
N PRO A 88 43.71 1.48 17.89
CA PRO A 88 43.73 2.12 19.22
C PRO A 88 44.52 1.30 20.25
N ALA A 89 44.97 1.92 21.33
CA ALA A 89 45.64 1.21 22.43
C ALA A 89 44.66 0.43 23.32
N ASN A 90 43.41 0.88 23.39
CA ASN A 90 42.34 0.25 24.15
C ASN A 90 41.09 0.11 23.30
N ILE A 91 40.37 -0.97 23.52
CA ILE A 91 39.03 -1.19 22.98
C ILE A 91 38.09 -1.43 24.13
N THR A 92 36.94 -0.77 24.09
CA THR A 92 35.88 -0.99 25.06
C THR A 92 34.80 -1.84 24.41
N LEU A 93 34.49 -2.98 25.03
CA LEU A 93 33.32 -3.78 24.73
C LEU A 93 32.30 -3.60 25.84
N GLN A 94 31.03 -3.47 25.47
CA GLN A 94 29.89 -3.53 26.35
C GLN A 94 29.24 -4.90 26.15
N LEU A 95 29.30 -5.74 27.17
CA LEU A 95 28.71 -7.07 27.15
C LEU A 95 27.37 -7.06 27.86
N GLU A 96 26.36 -7.61 27.22
CA GLU A 96 25.01 -7.69 27.77
C GLU A 96 24.45 -9.08 27.60
N ARG A 97 23.39 -9.38 28.37
CA ARG A 97 22.68 -10.63 28.22
C ARG A 97 22.00 -10.66 26.86
N LEU A 98 22.20 -11.76 26.16
CA LEU A 98 21.43 -12.10 24.97
C LEU A 98 20.09 -12.67 25.43
N VAL A 99 19.02 -11.96 25.12
CA VAL A 99 17.65 -12.40 25.43
C VAL A 99 16.87 -12.57 24.13
N THR A 100 15.82 -13.39 24.17
CA THR A 100 14.88 -13.57 23.05
C THR A 100 13.51 -13.07 23.48
N LYS A 101 12.87 -12.29 22.61
CA LYS A 101 11.55 -11.71 22.84
C LYS A 101 10.71 -11.83 21.57
N GLU A 102 9.47 -12.27 21.73
CA GLU A 102 8.48 -12.21 20.65
C GLU A 102 7.97 -10.77 20.52
N LEU A 103 8.10 -10.20 19.32
CA LEU A 103 7.75 -8.82 19.01
C LEU A 103 6.71 -8.77 17.89
N PRO A 104 5.62 -7.99 18.04
CA PRO A 104 4.67 -7.77 16.97
C PRO A 104 5.26 -6.86 15.89
N ILE A 105 4.86 -7.10 14.64
CA ILE A 105 5.24 -6.28 13.49
C ILE A 105 4.14 -5.28 13.18
N LYS A 106 4.53 -4.03 12.92
CA LYS A 106 3.65 -2.96 12.47
C LYS A 106 4.01 -2.51 11.07
N THR A 107 3.02 -2.33 10.20
CA THR A 107 3.22 -1.73 8.88
C THR A 107 3.39 -0.23 8.99
N LYS A 108 4.41 0.31 8.33
CA LYS A 108 4.49 1.75 8.02
C LYS A 108 4.09 1.96 6.58
N THR A 109 3.25 2.97 6.33
CA THR A 109 2.82 3.35 4.98
C THR A 109 3.21 4.79 4.71
N LYS A 110 3.51 5.10 3.44
CA LYS A 110 3.70 6.47 2.95
C LYS A 110 2.79 6.73 1.74
N GLY A 111 2.57 8.01 1.45
CA GLY A 111 1.72 8.43 0.35
C GLY A 111 0.23 8.17 0.59
N LYS A 112 -0.53 8.18 -0.49
CA LYS A 112 -1.97 7.88 -0.51
C LYS A 112 -2.24 6.98 -1.71
N LEU A 113 -3.28 6.16 -1.62
CA LEU A 113 -3.76 5.40 -2.76
C LEU A 113 -4.13 6.34 -3.93
N PRO A 114 -3.99 5.88 -5.18
CA PRO A 114 -4.49 6.60 -6.35
C PRO A 114 -5.97 7.01 -6.20
N ALA A 115 -6.33 8.16 -6.79
CA ALA A 115 -7.70 8.65 -6.76
C ALA A 115 -8.68 7.62 -7.32
N GLY A 116 -9.80 7.42 -6.61
CA GLY A 116 -10.81 6.42 -6.97
C GLY A 116 -10.63 5.06 -6.30
N LEU A 117 -9.56 4.85 -5.55
CA LEU A 117 -9.35 3.66 -4.73
C LEU A 117 -9.50 3.98 -3.24
N GLU A 118 -9.90 2.97 -2.48
CA GLU A 118 -9.89 2.98 -1.02
C GLU A 118 -9.29 1.69 -0.46
N LEU A 119 -8.59 1.81 0.66
CA LEU A 119 -7.98 0.69 1.36
C LEU A 119 -9.06 -0.07 2.13
N VAL A 120 -9.18 -1.37 1.87
CA VAL A 120 -10.11 -2.26 2.58
C VAL A 120 -9.42 -2.87 3.79
N SER A 121 -8.26 -3.45 3.58
CA SER A 121 -7.48 -4.09 4.63
C SER A 121 -6.00 -4.15 4.26
N MET A 122 -5.17 -4.22 5.29
CA MET A 122 -3.74 -4.46 5.17
C MET A 122 -3.33 -5.44 6.28
N THR A 123 -2.92 -6.64 5.90
CA THR A 123 -2.54 -7.69 6.84
C THR A 123 -1.11 -8.15 6.56
N LEU A 124 -0.39 -8.58 7.59
CA LEU A 124 1.02 -8.91 7.51
C LEU A 124 1.22 -10.38 7.89
N GLU A 125 2.06 -11.07 7.14
CA GLU A 125 2.41 -12.46 7.37
C GLU A 125 3.95 -12.61 7.37
N PRO A 126 4.57 -13.00 8.50
CA PRO A 126 4.00 -13.31 9.83
C PRO A 126 3.72 -12.06 10.70
N THR A 127 2.70 -12.07 11.56
CA THR A 127 2.34 -10.90 12.42
C THR A 127 3.31 -10.63 13.58
N THR A 128 4.08 -11.63 14.01
CA THR A 128 5.05 -11.54 15.10
C THR A 128 6.36 -12.22 14.70
N ILE A 129 7.46 -11.81 15.33
CA ILE A 129 8.78 -12.39 15.13
C ILE A 129 9.50 -12.61 16.47
N ASN A 130 10.31 -13.66 16.52
CA ASN A 130 11.21 -13.90 17.64
C ASN A 130 12.52 -13.17 17.39
N ALA A 131 12.77 -12.10 18.14
CA ALA A 131 13.98 -11.30 18.04
C ALA A 131 14.94 -11.66 19.18
N SER A 132 16.20 -11.91 18.85
CA SER A 132 17.28 -12.12 19.82
C SER A 132 18.25 -10.95 19.80
N GLY A 133 18.62 -10.43 20.97
CA GLY A 133 19.40 -9.20 21.07
C GLY A 133 19.78 -8.80 22.48
N PRO A 134 20.48 -7.67 22.64
CA PRO A 134 20.84 -7.12 23.95
C PRO A 134 19.61 -6.85 24.82
N GLU A 135 19.67 -7.23 26.09
CA GLU A 135 18.56 -7.10 27.05
C GLU A 135 18.03 -5.66 27.15
N ASN A 136 18.90 -4.65 27.17
CA ASN A 136 18.48 -3.25 27.23
C ASN A 136 17.68 -2.78 26.00
N ILE A 137 18.06 -3.23 24.81
CA ILE A 137 17.40 -2.86 23.54
C ILE A 137 16.05 -3.59 23.44
N LEU A 138 16.02 -4.91 23.66
CA LEU A 138 14.79 -5.68 23.55
C LEU A 138 13.77 -5.39 24.65
N SER A 139 14.21 -5.04 25.85
CA SER A 139 13.30 -4.60 26.91
C SER A 139 12.60 -3.28 26.56
N ALA A 140 13.32 -2.34 25.94
CA ALA A 140 12.76 -1.07 25.47
C ALA A 140 11.96 -1.17 24.16
N THR A 141 12.13 -2.25 23.39
CA THR A 141 11.44 -2.44 22.10
C THR A 141 10.08 -3.09 22.28
N GLU A 142 9.00 -2.38 21.95
CA GLU A 142 7.63 -2.90 22.03
C GLU A 142 7.15 -3.57 20.73
N SER A 143 7.61 -3.09 19.58
CA SER A 143 7.21 -3.57 18.26
C SER A 143 8.25 -3.22 17.22
N ILE A 144 8.33 -4.02 16.16
CA ILE A 144 9.21 -3.75 15.00
C ILE A 144 8.34 -3.21 13.87
N SER A 145 8.82 -2.20 13.16
CA SER A 145 8.09 -1.64 12.03
C SER A 145 8.65 -2.18 10.72
N THR A 146 7.85 -2.20 9.66
CA THR A 146 8.37 -2.34 8.29
C THR A 146 8.98 -1.03 7.82
N GLN A 147 9.83 -1.09 6.80
CA GLN A 147 10.11 0.09 5.98
C GLN A 147 8.80 0.63 5.35
N PRO A 148 8.71 1.93 5.04
CA PRO A 148 7.46 2.53 4.54
C PRO A 148 7.04 1.99 3.17
N ILE A 149 5.87 1.35 3.13
CA ILE A 149 5.23 0.86 1.90
C ILE A 149 4.56 2.03 1.18
N ASP A 150 4.85 2.20 -0.12
CA ASP A 150 4.25 3.26 -0.92
C ASP A 150 2.85 2.89 -1.42
N LEU A 151 1.83 3.56 -0.89
CA LEU A 151 0.46 3.34 -1.33
C LEU A 151 0.19 3.90 -2.74
N GLY A 152 1.00 4.83 -3.24
CA GLY A 152 0.81 5.44 -4.56
C GLY A 152 0.99 4.46 -5.72
N GLU A 153 1.75 3.38 -5.50
CA GLU A 153 2.02 2.36 -6.51
C GLU A 153 0.94 1.27 -6.56
N ILE A 154 0.07 1.21 -5.55
CA ILE A 154 -0.95 0.15 -5.41
C ILE A 154 -2.19 0.51 -6.22
N LYS A 155 -2.39 -0.20 -7.34
CA LYS A 155 -3.54 -0.02 -8.23
C LYS A 155 -4.62 -1.08 -8.06
N ASN A 156 -4.25 -2.27 -7.60
CA ASN A 156 -5.11 -3.41 -7.36
C ASN A 156 -4.69 -4.09 -6.05
N SER A 157 -5.55 -4.95 -5.51
CA SER A 157 -5.18 -5.80 -4.37
C SER A 157 -3.96 -6.65 -4.74
N THR A 158 -2.95 -6.64 -3.88
CA THR A 158 -1.64 -7.25 -4.15
C THR A 158 -0.93 -7.60 -2.86
N GLU A 159 0.05 -8.48 -2.98
CA GLU A 159 1.01 -8.77 -1.93
C GLU A 159 2.25 -7.91 -2.16
N VAL A 160 2.80 -7.31 -1.11
CA VAL A 160 3.97 -6.44 -1.15
C VAL A 160 5.02 -6.99 -0.19
N PRO A 161 6.22 -7.39 -0.67
CA PRO A 161 7.32 -7.70 0.22
C PRO A 161 7.80 -6.42 0.91
N ALA A 162 7.97 -6.48 2.23
CA ALA A 162 8.40 -5.36 3.04
C ALA A 162 9.53 -5.79 3.97
N THR A 163 10.65 -5.08 3.89
CA THR A 163 11.79 -5.28 4.80
C THR A 163 11.52 -4.66 6.15
N LEU A 164 12.01 -5.27 7.22
CA LEU A 164 11.89 -4.72 8.58
C LEU A 164 12.85 -3.56 8.84
N ASP A 165 12.37 -2.55 9.55
CA ASP A 165 13.11 -1.39 10.03
C ASP A 165 13.70 -1.72 11.41
N LEU A 166 14.86 -2.39 11.39
CA LEU A 166 15.56 -2.89 12.58
C LEU A 166 16.71 -1.95 12.99
N PRO A 167 16.94 -1.75 14.31
CA PRO A 167 18.20 -1.18 14.81
C PRO A 167 19.41 -2.03 14.38
N PRO A 168 20.59 -1.42 14.12
CA PRO A 168 21.78 -2.14 13.69
C PRO A 168 22.16 -3.32 14.58
N GLU A 169 21.98 -3.19 15.89
CA GLU A 169 22.30 -4.21 16.88
C GLU A 169 21.42 -5.46 16.75
N LEU A 170 20.19 -5.31 16.25
CA LEU A 170 19.30 -6.44 15.95
C LEU A 170 19.53 -6.98 14.54
N THR A 171 19.82 -6.12 13.57
CA THR A 171 20.13 -6.52 12.18
C THR A 171 21.36 -7.42 12.13
N ASP A 172 22.41 -7.13 12.91
CA ASP A 172 23.63 -7.96 12.97
C ASP A 172 23.37 -9.38 13.50
N LEU A 173 22.28 -9.60 14.25
CA LEU A 173 21.96 -10.87 14.90
C LEU A 173 20.88 -11.67 14.15
N ILE A 174 19.83 -10.98 13.68
CA ILE A 174 18.66 -11.61 13.04
C ILE A 174 18.86 -11.67 11.52
N GLY A 175 19.67 -10.76 10.96
CA GLY A 175 19.78 -10.55 9.53
C GLY A 175 18.67 -9.66 8.98
N GLU A 176 18.78 -9.34 7.69
CA GLU A 176 17.70 -8.70 6.95
C GLU A 176 16.58 -9.73 6.74
N MET A 177 15.36 -9.36 7.11
CA MET A 177 14.19 -10.21 6.97
C MET A 177 13.08 -9.44 6.26
N ASP A 178 12.50 -10.11 5.27
CA ASP A 178 11.33 -9.62 4.55
C ASP A 178 10.08 -10.31 5.07
N VAL A 179 9.01 -9.54 5.14
CA VAL A 179 7.66 -10.01 5.48
C VAL A 179 6.70 -9.68 4.35
N LEU A 180 5.63 -10.44 4.23
CA LEU A 180 4.65 -10.25 3.18
C LEU A 180 3.48 -9.43 3.70
N VAL A 181 3.16 -8.34 3.00
CA VAL A 181 2.02 -7.49 3.32
C VAL A 181 0.93 -7.68 2.28
N HIS A 182 -0.18 -8.25 2.69
CA HIS A 182 -1.39 -8.43 1.90
C HIS A 182 -2.20 -7.13 1.92
N VAL A 183 -2.22 -6.42 0.79
CA VAL A 183 -2.95 -5.16 0.64
C VAL A 183 -4.20 -5.41 -0.18
N THR A 184 -5.37 -5.15 0.40
CA THR A 184 -6.65 -5.21 -0.30
C THR A 184 -7.20 -3.82 -0.52
N VAL A 185 -7.44 -3.47 -1.78
CA VAL A 185 -8.05 -2.20 -2.18
C VAL A 185 -9.32 -2.46 -2.98
N ARG A 186 -10.20 -1.47 -3.03
CA ARG A 186 -11.38 -1.50 -3.89
C ARG A 186 -11.65 -0.14 -4.49
N GLU A 187 -12.48 -0.11 -5.52
CA GLU A 187 -12.97 1.13 -6.09
C GLU A 187 -13.87 1.87 -5.08
N LYS A 188 -13.61 3.16 -4.91
CA LYS A 188 -14.43 4.06 -4.11
C LYS A 188 -15.77 4.27 -4.80
N LYS A 189 -16.85 4.12 -4.03
CA LYS A 189 -18.20 4.54 -4.45
C LYS A 189 -18.52 5.90 -3.86
N VAL A 190 -19.14 6.75 -4.66
CA VAL A 190 -19.54 8.10 -4.27
C VAL A 190 -21.05 8.18 -4.29
N GLU A 191 -21.65 8.64 -3.20
CA GLU A 191 -23.06 9.00 -3.19
C GLU A 191 -23.29 10.25 -4.01
N MET A 192 -24.30 10.19 -4.87
CA MET A 192 -24.64 11.24 -5.79
C MET A 192 -26.14 11.49 -5.79
N ALA A 193 -26.53 12.76 -5.85
CA ALA A 193 -27.91 13.19 -6.01
C ALA A 193 -28.12 13.79 -7.41
N LEU A 194 -29.11 13.26 -8.12
CA LEU A 194 -29.57 13.71 -9.43
C LEU A 194 -30.95 14.35 -9.26
N PRO A 195 -31.04 15.69 -9.09
CA PRO A 195 -32.29 16.33 -8.69
C PRO A 195 -33.33 16.45 -9.82
N GLN A 196 -32.94 16.25 -11.08
CA GLN A 196 -33.78 16.51 -12.25
C GLN A 196 -33.62 15.43 -13.32
N VAL A 197 -33.87 14.17 -12.96
CA VAL A 197 -33.91 13.08 -13.95
C VAL A 197 -35.25 13.15 -14.68
N LEU A 198 -35.22 13.30 -16.01
CA LEU A 198 -36.42 13.34 -16.84
C LEU A 198 -37.07 11.96 -16.88
N VAL A 199 -38.39 11.89 -16.74
CA VAL A 199 -39.11 10.63 -16.83
C VAL A 199 -39.60 10.38 -18.26
N GLU A 200 -39.14 9.27 -18.83
CA GLU A 200 -39.61 8.76 -20.12
C GLU A 200 -40.92 7.99 -19.95
N VAL A 201 -41.82 8.15 -20.91
CA VAL A 201 -43.10 7.45 -20.92
C VAL A 201 -43.06 6.34 -21.95
N ASP A 202 -43.19 5.09 -21.50
CA ASP A 202 -43.37 3.94 -22.38
C ASP A 202 -44.85 3.86 -22.78
N HIS A 203 -45.17 4.23 -24.02
CA HIS A 203 -46.53 4.28 -24.55
C HIS A 203 -46.66 3.66 -25.95
N ASP A 204 -47.87 3.26 -26.31
CA ASP A 204 -48.16 2.63 -27.61
C ASP A 204 -48.39 3.69 -28.70
N GLY A 205 -47.31 4.17 -29.33
CA GLY A 205 -47.37 4.89 -30.62
C GLY A 205 -47.73 6.39 -30.60
N GLU A 206 -47.55 7.04 -31.76
CA GLU A 206 -47.55 8.49 -31.97
C GLU A 206 -48.94 9.12 -31.80
N ARG A 207 -49.08 10.10 -30.88
CA ARG A 207 -50.13 11.15 -30.76
C ARG A 207 -51.04 11.14 -29.52
N SER A 208 -50.72 10.41 -28.46
CA SER A 208 -51.32 10.71 -27.16
C SER A 208 -50.70 11.99 -26.58
N VAL A 209 -51.44 13.10 -26.55
CA VAL A 209 -50.99 14.31 -25.83
C VAL A 209 -51.11 14.01 -24.34
N TYR A 210 -49.98 13.89 -23.65
CA TYR A 210 -49.92 13.66 -22.21
C TYR A 210 -49.24 14.81 -21.48
N ARG A 211 -49.52 14.91 -20.18
CA ARG A 211 -48.83 15.83 -19.27
C ARG A 211 -48.47 15.11 -17.98
N LEU A 212 -47.20 15.19 -17.60
CA LEU A 212 -46.67 14.65 -16.36
C LEU A 212 -46.58 15.75 -15.29
N LYS A 213 -46.89 15.38 -14.05
CA LYS A 213 -46.69 16.24 -12.89
C LYS A 213 -46.22 15.41 -11.68
N PRO A 214 -44.96 15.57 -11.21
CA PRO A 214 -43.85 16.27 -11.88
C PRO A 214 -43.37 15.52 -13.14
N ALA A 215 -42.67 16.23 -14.04
CA ALA A 215 -42.03 15.60 -15.22
C ALA A 215 -40.63 15.06 -14.92
N THR A 216 -40.07 15.39 -13.74
CA THR A 216 -38.75 14.96 -13.30
C THR A 216 -38.82 14.31 -11.93
N VAL A 217 -37.87 13.44 -11.65
CA VAL A 217 -37.65 12.84 -10.33
C VAL A 217 -36.25 13.15 -9.80
N GLN A 218 -36.13 13.12 -8.47
CA GLN A 218 -34.85 13.12 -7.78
C GLN A 218 -34.41 11.67 -7.58
N VAL A 219 -33.19 11.36 -7.99
CA VAL A 219 -32.57 10.03 -7.78
C VAL A 219 -31.32 10.19 -6.94
N ARG A 220 -31.16 9.36 -5.91
CA ARG A 220 -29.89 9.18 -5.20
C ARG A 220 -29.32 7.83 -5.55
N ALA A 221 -28.01 7.79 -5.82
CA ALA A 221 -27.32 6.57 -6.18
C ALA A 221 -25.87 6.58 -5.66
N GLU A 222 -25.35 5.39 -5.37
CA GLU A 222 -23.92 5.16 -5.21
C GLU A 222 -23.31 4.81 -6.56
N VAL A 223 -22.30 5.58 -6.97
CA VAL A 223 -21.66 5.45 -8.27
C VAL A 223 -20.18 5.11 -8.10
N PRO A 224 -19.64 4.12 -8.84
CA PRO A 224 -18.21 3.86 -8.88
C PRO A 224 -17.44 5.08 -9.42
N TYR A 225 -16.34 5.45 -8.76
CA TYR A 225 -15.57 6.65 -9.09
C TYR A 225 -15.08 6.69 -10.54
N PHE A 226 -14.57 5.57 -11.07
CA PHE A 226 -14.05 5.51 -12.44
C PHE A 226 -15.17 5.61 -13.48
N LEU A 227 -16.40 5.19 -13.14
CA LEU A 227 -17.56 5.39 -14.01
C LEU A 227 -17.91 6.88 -14.12
N LEU A 228 -17.83 7.64 -13.01
CA LEU A 228 -18.05 9.09 -13.04
C LEU A 228 -17.04 9.81 -13.93
N GLN A 229 -15.77 9.40 -13.89
CA GLN A 229 -14.70 10.01 -14.70
C GLN A 229 -14.86 9.74 -16.21
N LYS A 230 -15.50 8.64 -16.59
CA LYS A 230 -15.72 8.26 -18.00
C LYS A 230 -17.01 8.83 -18.59
N THR A 231 -17.92 9.32 -17.75
CA THR A 231 -19.26 9.71 -18.20
C THR A 231 -19.32 11.22 -18.46
N THR A 232 -19.87 11.62 -19.62
CA THR A 232 -20.04 13.03 -20.00
C THR A 232 -21.09 13.78 -19.17
N GLY A 233 -21.89 13.06 -18.36
CA GLY A 233 -22.90 13.63 -17.48
C GLY A 233 -23.50 12.55 -16.58
N PRO A 234 -23.55 12.73 -15.25
CA PRO A 234 -24.02 11.66 -14.37
C PRO A 234 -25.50 11.31 -14.51
N VAL A 235 -26.29 12.18 -15.15
CA VAL A 235 -27.70 11.90 -15.49
C VAL A 235 -27.86 10.73 -16.45
N PHE A 236 -26.87 10.45 -17.32
CA PHE A 236 -26.92 9.36 -18.29
C PHE A 236 -26.69 7.97 -17.65
N LEU A 237 -26.35 7.93 -16.37
CA LEU A 237 -26.14 6.68 -15.63
C LEU A 237 -27.47 6.04 -15.17
N VAL A 238 -28.57 6.76 -15.33
CA VAL A 238 -29.88 6.42 -14.79
C VAL A 238 -30.96 6.72 -15.82
N ASP A 239 -31.92 5.82 -15.94
CA ASP A 239 -33.08 5.95 -16.82
C ASP A 239 -34.36 5.76 -16.00
N ALA A 240 -35.20 6.79 -15.96
CA ALA A 240 -36.45 6.79 -15.21
C ALA A 240 -37.63 6.67 -16.17
N ARG A 241 -38.46 5.65 -15.95
CA ARG A 241 -39.57 5.31 -16.85
C ARG A 241 -40.88 5.11 -16.10
N ILE A 242 -41.97 5.44 -16.77
CA ILE A 242 -43.33 5.04 -16.39
C ILE A 242 -43.95 4.23 -17.52
N ASN A 243 -44.68 3.18 -17.17
CA ASN A 243 -45.42 2.37 -18.14
C ASN A 243 -46.83 2.92 -18.31
N ALA A 244 -47.14 3.41 -19.52
CA ALA A 244 -48.41 4.00 -19.89
C ALA A 244 -49.17 3.19 -20.95
N ARG A 245 -48.70 1.98 -21.28
CA ARG A 245 -49.29 1.15 -22.34
C ARG A 245 -50.72 0.74 -22.02
N GLY A 246 -51.59 0.78 -23.01
CA GLY A 246 -53.01 0.43 -22.89
C GLY A 246 -53.87 1.32 -21.96
N LEU A 247 -53.36 2.45 -21.47
CA LEU A 247 -54.14 3.32 -20.57
C LEU A 247 -55.15 4.20 -21.33
N PRO A 248 -56.42 4.28 -20.87
CA PRO A 248 -57.42 5.15 -21.50
C PRO A 248 -57.17 6.64 -21.17
N PRO A 249 -57.77 7.58 -21.93
CA PRO A 249 -57.76 9.00 -21.57
C PRO A 249 -58.24 9.24 -20.14
N GLY A 250 -57.56 10.11 -19.39
CA GLY A 250 -57.85 10.33 -17.97
C GLY A 250 -56.61 10.65 -17.13
N ARG A 251 -56.79 10.71 -15.81
CA ARG A 251 -55.71 10.84 -14.83
C ARG A 251 -55.30 9.46 -14.33
N HIS A 252 -53.99 9.20 -14.32
CA HIS A 252 -53.40 7.96 -13.86
C HIS A 252 -52.19 8.27 -12.97
N ASP A 253 -52.06 7.52 -11.89
CA ASP A 253 -50.92 7.61 -10.98
C ASP A 253 -50.02 6.42 -11.25
N LEU A 254 -48.84 6.68 -11.80
CA LEU A 254 -47.95 5.64 -12.29
C LEU A 254 -46.70 5.55 -11.43
N PRO A 255 -46.29 4.34 -11.01
CA PRO A 255 -45.04 4.15 -10.30
C PRO A 255 -43.86 4.41 -11.23
N VAL A 256 -42.85 5.11 -10.73
CA VAL A 256 -41.61 5.36 -11.47
C VAL A 256 -40.67 4.18 -11.28
N THR A 257 -40.31 3.54 -12.39
CA THR A 257 -39.27 2.51 -12.43
C THR A 257 -37.98 3.15 -12.86
N VAL A 258 -36.91 2.99 -12.08
CA VAL A 258 -35.60 3.54 -12.38
C VAL A 258 -34.63 2.40 -12.62
N THR A 259 -33.99 2.38 -13.78
CA THR A 259 -32.88 1.49 -14.11
C THR A 259 -31.57 2.28 -14.11
N ALA A 260 -30.46 1.60 -13.84
CA ALA A 260 -29.15 2.23 -13.82
C ALA A 260 -28.13 1.40 -14.60
N THR A 261 -27.07 2.07 -15.06
CA THR A 261 -25.92 1.41 -15.69
C THR A 261 -25.26 0.43 -14.71
N GLU A 262 -24.58 -0.59 -15.25
CA GLU A 262 -23.85 -1.58 -14.45
C GLU A 262 -22.92 -0.91 -13.42
N GLY A 263 -22.92 -1.44 -12.19
CA GLY A 263 -22.12 -0.93 -11.07
C GLY A 263 -22.76 0.23 -10.29
N VAL A 264 -23.79 0.89 -10.84
CA VAL A 264 -24.54 1.95 -10.14
C VAL A 264 -25.62 1.35 -9.26
N ARG A 265 -25.66 1.75 -7.99
CA ARG A 265 -26.68 1.31 -7.04
C ARG A 265 -27.61 2.45 -6.68
N ILE A 266 -28.88 2.36 -7.10
CA ILE A 266 -29.91 3.33 -6.72
C ILE A 266 -30.23 3.15 -5.23
N THR A 267 -30.17 4.23 -4.47
CA THR A 267 -30.44 4.24 -3.03
C THR A 267 -31.79 4.87 -2.69
N ASP A 268 -32.23 5.88 -3.44
CA ASP A 268 -33.53 6.52 -3.25
C ASP A 268 -34.07 7.14 -4.54
N VAL A 269 -35.40 7.18 -4.67
CA VAL A 269 -36.12 7.81 -5.78
C VAL A 269 -37.33 8.57 -5.24
N SER A 270 -37.42 9.86 -5.56
CA SER A 270 -38.49 10.73 -5.09
C SER A 270 -38.97 11.73 -6.15
N PRO A 271 -40.29 11.84 -6.42
CA PRO A 271 -41.36 11.00 -5.89
C PRO A 271 -41.37 9.59 -6.50
N LYS A 272 -41.96 8.62 -5.79
CA LYS A 272 -42.11 7.22 -6.27
C LYS A 272 -43.23 7.07 -7.31
N THR A 273 -44.13 8.03 -7.40
CA THR A 273 -45.29 8.03 -8.29
C THR A 273 -45.40 9.37 -9.01
N ILE A 274 -45.78 9.33 -10.29
CA ILE A 274 -46.04 10.52 -11.11
C ILE A 274 -47.50 10.54 -11.55
N HIS A 275 -48.11 11.72 -11.46
CA HIS A 275 -49.45 11.96 -11.98
C HIS A 275 -49.36 12.24 -13.48
N MET A 276 -49.92 11.35 -14.28
CA MET A 276 -50.04 11.50 -15.73
C MET A 276 -51.48 11.82 -16.12
N THR A 277 -51.67 12.83 -16.97
CA THR A 277 -52.95 13.14 -17.60
C THR A 277 -52.87 12.90 -19.09
N ILE A 278 -53.68 11.97 -19.62
CA ILE A 278 -53.76 11.63 -21.05
C ILE A 278 -54.96 12.35 -21.67
N GLY A 279 -54.75 13.17 -22.70
CA GLY A 279 -55.80 13.83 -23.45
C GLY A 279 -56.57 12.87 -24.35
N ALA A 280 -57.85 13.17 -24.61
CA ALA A 280 -58.64 12.41 -25.59
C ALA A 280 -58.06 12.58 -27.00
N ALA A 281 -57.86 11.49 -27.72
CA ALA A 281 -57.47 11.53 -29.13
C ALA A 281 -58.52 12.32 -29.92
N ASN A 282 -58.11 13.41 -30.56
CA ASN A 282 -59.02 14.23 -31.34
C ASN A 282 -59.46 13.41 -32.57
N PRO A 283 -60.75 13.05 -32.73
CA PRO A 283 -61.17 12.28 -33.90
C PRO A 283 -61.00 13.17 -35.13
N VAL A 284 -60.20 12.70 -36.09
CA VAL A 284 -60.12 13.30 -37.43
C VAL A 284 -61.55 13.44 -37.95
N LYS A 285 -62.02 14.68 -38.13
CA LYS A 285 -63.31 15.01 -38.75
C LYS A 285 -63.37 14.30 -40.10
N LYS A 286 -64.12 13.18 -40.19
CA LYS A 286 -64.51 12.58 -41.47
C LYS A 286 -65.25 13.66 -42.27
N ARG A 287 -64.65 14.12 -43.38
CA ARG A 287 -65.36 14.89 -44.40
C ARG A 287 -66.57 14.06 -44.86
N ARG A 288 -67.78 14.58 -44.66
CA ARG A 288 -69.01 14.03 -45.25
C ARG A 288 -68.89 14.06 -46.79
N PRO A 289 -69.28 13.00 -47.52
CA PRO A 289 -69.59 13.10 -48.93
C PRO A 289 -70.94 13.83 -49.09
N GLY A 290 -70.97 14.89 -49.91
CA GLY A 290 -72.22 15.50 -50.36
C GLY A 290 -72.95 14.58 -51.34
N ALA A 291 -74.26 14.45 -51.15
CA ALA A 291 -75.19 13.62 -51.90
C ALA A 291 -75.52 14.20 -53.31
N PRO A 292 -76.17 13.43 -54.21
CA PRO A 292 -76.24 13.72 -55.65
C PRO A 292 -77.40 14.65 -56.02
N ALA A 293 -77.26 15.41 -57.10
CA ALA A 293 -78.35 16.19 -57.70
C ALA A 293 -78.87 15.49 -58.96
N HIS A 294 -80.18 15.24 -58.97
CA HIS A 294 -80.93 14.61 -60.05
C HIS A 294 -81.08 15.53 -61.28
N GLU A 295 -80.79 14.92 -62.42
CA GLU A 295 -81.30 15.07 -63.77
C GLU A 295 -82.70 15.71 -63.92
N LYS A 296 -82.82 16.70 -64.81
CA LYS A 296 -84.09 17.11 -65.45
C LYS A 296 -83.90 17.14 -66.96
N SER A 297 -84.86 16.49 -67.62
CA SER A 297 -84.94 16.18 -69.05
C SER A 297 -85.29 17.38 -69.94
N THR A 298 -84.89 17.23 -71.20
CA THR A 298 -85.10 18.01 -72.44
C THR A 298 -86.59 18.28 -72.77
N PRO A 299 -86.99 19.09 -73.79
CA PRO A 299 -86.75 18.79 -75.22
C PRO A 299 -86.47 20.00 -76.16
N ALA A 300 -85.94 19.68 -77.34
CA ALA A 300 -85.84 20.54 -78.53
C ALA A 300 -87.21 20.65 -79.24
N PRO A 301 -87.38 21.59 -80.18
CA PRO A 301 -86.97 21.34 -81.58
C PRO A 301 -86.05 22.41 -82.19
#